data_AF-A0A9P6HM88-F1
#
_entry.id   AF-A0A9P6HM88-F1
#
_cell.length_a   1.000
_cell.length_b   1.000
_cell.length_c   1.000
_cell.angle_alpha   90.00
_cell.angle_beta   90.00
_cell.angle_gamma   90.00
#
_symmetry.space_group_name_H-M   'P 1'
#
loop_
_entity.id
_entity.type
_entity.pdbx_description
1 polymer ?
#
loop_
_entity_poly.entity_id
_entity_poly.type
_entity_poly.pdbx_seq_one_letter_code
_entity_poly.pdbx_strand_id
1 'polypeptide(L)'
;DIRVEYHPNSGRKHKTFTLEEFQRACSDVQHTHPADPEPWLPFNTREDFEFAEIAQQSRLSKGQINALIRLFRKCIDIGKEAFTFSNFNDMQKTLTLASERLPKFEKETASATYKGKLQEFDVYVRPVWEWIEGMLQDPDLIQHFKWDACHTSKFDAQSNSWVRFYDEPWTGDQFWNIQSDLPPGAKPLLLSLYADKSKLSTFGTKKGYPVIARCANLPVEIRNGKGLGGGRVVGWLPVIEEDGAESGKTNYVNFKRVV
;
A
#
# COMPACT_ATOMS: atom_id res chain seq x y z
N ASP A 1 -6.00 24.82 50.19
CA ASP A 1 -5.01 25.76 49.67
C ASP A 1 -4.09 25.09 48.65
N ILE A 2 -3.87 25.71 47.49
CA ILE A 2 -3.01 25.19 46.41
C ILE A 2 -1.70 25.96 46.43
N ARG A 3 -0.60 25.23 46.64
CA ARG A 3 0.77 25.77 46.63
C ARG A 3 1.46 25.38 45.33
N VAL A 4 2.00 26.36 44.62
CA VAL A 4 2.81 26.13 43.42
C VAL A 4 4.26 26.49 43.74
N GLU A 5 5.14 25.48 43.71
CA GLU A 5 6.57 25.63 43.93
C GLU A 5 7.36 25.40 42.64
N TYR A 6 8.21 26.38 42.33
CA TYR A 6 9.08 26.39 41.15
C TYR A 6 10.48 25.93 41.53
N HIS A 7 11.20 25.38 40.54
CA HIS A 7 12.51 24.77 40.73
C HIS A 7 13.57 25.75 41.29
N PRO A 8 14.46 25.32 42.21
CA PRO A 8 15.37 26.22 42.96
C PRO A 8 16.34 27.07 42.13
N ASN A 9 16.71 26.67 40.92
CA ASN A 9 17.53 27.49 40.02
C ASN A 9 16.78 28.71 39.44
N SER A 10 15.46 28.82 39.60
CA SER A 10 14.67 29.86 38.93
C SER A 10 14.56 31.19 39.69
N GLY A 11 14.99 31.26 40.95
CA GLY A 11 14.95 32.47 41.78
C GLY A 11 13.55 33.05 42.07
N ARG A 12 12.47 32.28 41.87
CA ARG A 12 11.09 32.75 42.09
C ARG A 12 10.54 32.21 43.42
N LYS A 13 9.85 33.05 44.20
CA LYS A 13 9.18 32.63 45.44
C LYS A 13 7.83 31.98 45.15
N HIS A 14 7.47 30.99 45.96
CA HIS A 14 6.20 30.25 45.86
C HIS A 14 4.99 31.11 46.20
N LYS A 15 3.84 30.74 45.63
CA LYS A 15 2.54 31.32 45.99
C LYS A 15 1.59 30.22 46.44
N THR A 16 0.73 30.56 47.39
CA THR A 16 -0.30 29.69 47.95
C THR A 16 -1.65 30.39 47.83
N PHE A 17 -2.66 29.70 47.30
CA PHE A 17 -4.06 30.16 47.18
C PHE A 17 -4.94 29.34 48.10
N THR A 18 -6.10 29.85 48.54
CA THR A 18 -7.03 29.03 49.34
C THR A 18 -7.98 28.19 48.47
N LEU A 19 -8.52 27.08 48.98
CA LEU A 19 -9.38 26.18 48.17
C LEU A 19 -10.69 26.87 47.73
N GLU A 20 -11.17 27.85 48.49
CA GLU A 20 -12.35 28.66 48.18
C GLU A 20 -12.09 29.71 47.10
N GLU A 21 -10.83 30.12 46.89
CA GLU A 21 -10.41 30.94 45.74
C GLU A 21 -10.16 30.10 44.47
N PHE A 22 -10.28 28.77 44.56
CA PHE A 22 -10.12 27.84 43.45
C PHE A 22 -11.46 27.20 43.05
N GLN A 23 -12.32 27.98 42.38
CA GLN A 23 -13.37 27.44 41.53
C GLN A 23 -13.27 28.02 40.12
N ARG A 24 -13.21 27.10 39.14
CA ARG A 24 -13.46 27.39 37.73
C ARG A 24 -14.92 27.83 37.59
N ALA A 25 -15.16 29.13 37.55
CA ALA A 25 -16.29 29.64 36.81
C ALA A 25 -15.87 29.71 35.34
N CYS A 26 -16.34 28.73 34.55
CA CYS A 26 -16.76 29.05 33.20
C CYS A 26 -17.66 30.27 33.31
N SER A 27 -17.17 31.41 32.87
CA SER A 27 -18.07 32.43 32.41
C SER A 27 -18.70 31.88 31.14
N ASP A 28 -19.91 31.32 31.26
CA ASP A 28 -20.93 31.41 30.23
C ASP A 28 -21.20 32.91 30.00
N VAL A 29 -20.23 33.59 29.37
CA VAL A 29 -20.57 34.73 28.55
C VAL A 29 -21.11 34.08 27.29
N GLN A 30 -22.43 34.04 27.17
CA GLN A 30 -23.01 34.14 25.85
C GLN A 30 -22.51 35.46 25.27
N HIS A 31 -21.33 35.42 24.64
CA HIS A 31 -21.02 36.40 23.63
C HIS A 31 -22.03 36.11 22.52
N THR A 32 -23.12 36.86 22.52
CA THR A 32 -23.71 37.26 21.25
C THR A 32 -22.66 38.13 20.57
N HIS A 33 -21.65 37.48 20.00
CA HIS A 33 -20.93 38.09 18.91
C HIS A 33 -22.02 38.54 17.92
N PRO A 34 -22.01 39.80 17.44
CA PRO A 34 -22.70 40.09 16.20
C PRO A 34 -22.28 38.98 15.24
N ALA A 35 -23.22 38.39 14.50
CA ALA A 35 -22.85 37.42 13.48
C ALA A 35 -21.75 38.07 12.64
N ASP A 36 -20.52 37.58 12.79
CA ASP A 36 -19.43 38.03 11.96
C ASP A 36 -19.91 37.75 10.54
N PRO A 37 -20.06 38.77 9.68
CA PRO A 37 -20.55 38.52 8.33
C PRO A 37 -19.61 37.58 7.56
N GLU A 38 -18.33 37.49 7.98
CA GLU A 38 -17.28 36.75 7.29
C GLU A 38 -16.41 35.95 8.28
N PRO A 39 -16.96 34.94 8.99
CA PRO A 39 -16.22 34.15 9.99
C PRO A 39 -15.07 33.32 9.38
N TRP A 40 -14.97 33.31 8.05
CA TRP A 40 -13.93 32.66 7.28
C TRP A 40 -12.68 33.53 7.08
N LEU A 41 -12.63 34.79 7.52
CA LEU A 41 -11.35 35.52 7.55
C LEU A 41 -10.35 34.82 8.50
N PRO A 42 -9.07 34.68 8.14
CA PRO A 42 -8.30 35.38 7.11
C PRO A 42 -8.28 34.70 5.72
N PHE A 43 -9.14 33.72 5.46
CA PHE A 43 -9.20 33.08 4.15
C PHE A 43 -9.82 34.03 3.12
N ASN A 44 -9.30 34.01 1.89
CA ASN A 44 -9.74 34.93 0.83
C ASN A 44 -11.18 34.65 0.39
N THR A 45 -11.65 33.41 0.53
CA THR A 45 -13.00 32.96 0.18
C THR A 45 -13.52 31.99 1.23
N ARG A 46 -14.85 31.85 1.30
CA ARG A 46 -15.48 30.86 2.17
C ARG A 46 -15.14 29.43 1.73
N GLU A 47 -15.00 29.20 0.43
CA GLU A 47 -14.63 27.93 -0.17
C GLU A 47 -13.21 27.50 0.23
N ASP A 48 -12.26 28.46 0.31
CA ASP A 48 -10.90 28.19 0.81
C ASP A 48 -10.93 27.74 2.28
N PHE A 49 -11.80 28.35 3.10
CA PHE A 49 -12.01 27.97 4.50
C PHE A 49 -12.62 26.57 4.62
N GLU A 50 -13.71 26.29 3.89
CA GLU A 50 -14.36 24.97 3.90
C GLU A 50 -13.41 23.86 3.40
N PHE A 51 -12.62 24.13 2.36
CA PHE A 51 -11.57 23.21 1.90
C PHE A 51 -10.52 22.95 2.98
N ALA A 52 -10.04 24.00 3.66
CA ALA A 52 -9.05 23.87 4.73
C ALA A 52 -9.59 23.05 5.91
N GLU A 53 -10.86 23.27 6.29
CA GLU A 53 -11.54 22.50 7.33
C GLU A 53 -11.61 21.01 6.95
N ILE A 54 -12.11 20.69 5.75
CA ILE A 54 -12.20 19.30 5.26
C ILE A 54 -10.82 18.64 5.25
N ALA A 55 -9.80 19.35 4.76
CA ALA A 55 -8.43 18.82 4.69
C ALA A 55 -7.86 18.51 6.08
N GLN A 56 -8.12 19.38 7.07
CA GLN A 56 -7.65 19.21 8.44
C GLN A 56 -8.41 18.09 9.17
N GLN A 57 -9.75 18.07 9.06
CA GLN A 57 -10.58 17.01 9.64
C GLN A 57 -10.23 15.64 9.07
N SER A 58 -9.94 15.58 7.76
CA SER A 58 -9.53 14.35 7.06
C SER A 58 -8.05 14.00 7.23
N ARG A 59 -7.26 14.84 7.93
CA ARG A 59 -5.81 14.68 8.13
C ARG A 59 -5.04 14.45 6.83
N LEU A 60 -5.40 15.17 5.77
CA LEU A 60 -4.72 15.06 4.49
C LEU A 60 -3.26 15.47 4.61
N SER A 61 -2.36 14.69 4.01
CA SER A 61 -0.95 15.05 3.94
C SER A 61 -0.73 16.27 3.03
N LYS A 62 0.40 16.97 3.23
CA LYS A 62 0.84 18.06 2.36
C LYS A 62 0.82 17.68 0.87
N GLY A 63 1.20 16.43 0.54
CA GLY A 63 1.16 15.91 -0.82
C GLY A 63 -0.26 15.81 -1.39
N GLN A 64 -1.21 15.30 -0.60
CA GLN A 64 -2.62 15.19 -0.97
C GLN A 64 -3.28 16.56 -1.14
N ILE A 65 -3.05 17.48 -0.20
CA ILE A 65 -3.55 18.87 -0.27
C ILE A 65 -3.09 19.53 -1.57
N ASN A 66 -1.78 19.48 -1.87
CA ASN A 66 -1.24 20.05 -3.10
C ASN A 66 -1.81 19.39 -4.37
N ALA A 67 -2.10 18.09 -4.34
CA ALA A 67 -2.70 17.38 -5.47
C ALA A 67 -4.15 17.83 -5.72
N LEU A 68 -4.96 17.98 -4.67
CA LEU A 68 -6.33 18.47 -4.77
C LEU A 68 -6.41 19.91 -5.24
N ILE A 69 -5.56 20.81 -4.71
CA ILE A 69 -5.49 22.20 -5.18
C ILE A 69 -5.14 22.25 -6.67
N ARG A 70 -4.18 21.44 -7.13
CA ARG A 70 -3.84 21.35 -8.57
C ARG A 70 -5.02 20.84 -9.41
N LEU A 71 -5.79 19.87 -8.91
CA LEU A 71 -6.97 19.36 -9.60
C LEU A 71 -8.06 20.42 -9.72
N PHE A 72 -8.40 21.12 -8.63
CA PHE A 72 -9.38 22.20 -8.66
C PHE A 72 -8.96 23.34 -9.60
N ARG A 73 -7.71 23.79 -9.54
CA ARG A 73 -7.19 24.80 -10.48
C ARG A 73 -7.29 24.33 -11.92
N LYS A 74 -6.96 23.08 -12.24
CA LYS A 74 -7.15 22.53 -13.60
C LYS A 74 -8.60 22.62 -14.06
N CYS A 75 -9.56 22.31 -13.19
CA CYS A 75 -10.99 22.35 -13.52
C CYS A 75 -11.50 23.78 -13.72
N ILE A 76 -10.93 24.75 -12.99
CA ILE A 76 -11.31 26.16 -13.03
C ILE A 76 -10.64 26.89 -14.21
N ASP A 77 -9.33 26.70 -14.39
CA ASP A 77 -8.50 27.47 -15.34
C ASP A 77 -8.60 26.93 -16.77
N ILE A 78 -8.88 25.63 -16.92
CA ILE A 78 -8.85 24.94 -18.21
C ILE A 78 -10.23 24.32 -18.44
N GLY A 79 -11.13 25.07 -19.10
CA GLY A 79 -12.43 24.56 -19.55
C GLY A 79 -12.37 23.42 -20.59
N LYS A 80 -11.29 22.63 -20.63
CA LYS A 80 -11.11 21.47 -21.51
C LYS A 80 -11.58 20.17 -20.88
N GLU A 81 -11.63 20.04 -19.56
CA GLU A 81 -12.06 18.81 -18.88
C GLU A 81 -12.87 19.14 -17.63
N ALA A 82 -14.19 18.90 -17.68
CA ALA A 82 -15.07 19.09 -16.54
C ALA A 82 -14.91 17.96 -15.51
N PHE A 83 -14.86 18.30 -14.22
CA PHE A 83 -15.00 17.32 -13.15
C PHE A 83 -16.47 16.88 -13.07
N THR A 84 -16.76 15.64 -13.44
CA THR A 84 -18.14 15.15 -13.62
C THR A 84 -18.70 14.33 -12.45
N PHE A 85 -17.91 14.05 -11.41
CA PHE A 85 -18.40 13.32 -10.26
C PHE A 85 -19.28 14.21 -9.38
N SER A 86 -20.56 13.89 -9.26
CA SER A 86 -21.50 14.69 -8.47
C SER A 86 -21.54 14.30 -6.99
N ASN A 87 -21.16 13.06 -6.66
CA ASN A 87 -21.18 12.54 -5.29
C ASN A 87 -20.32 11.27 -5.15
N PHE A 88 -20.20 10.78 -3.91
CA PHE A 88 -19.48 9.56 -3.58
C PHE A 88 -19.99 8.31 -4.33
N ASN A 89 -21.31 8.17 -4.51
CA ASN A 89 -21.88 6.99 -5.17
C ASN A 89 -21.52 6.96 -6.66
N ASP A 90 -21.48 8.10 -7.32
CA ASP A 90 -21.07 8.19 -8.73
C ASP A 90 -19.59 7.81 -8.89
N MET A 91 -18.73 8.32 -8.00
CA MET A 91 -17.32 7.90 -7.93
C MET A 91 -17.19 6.40 -7.68
N GLN A 92 -17.90 5.87 -6.69
CA GLN A 92 -17.82 4.45 -6.32
C GLN A 92 -18.35 3.54 -7.44
N LYS A 93 -19.42 3.93 -8.13
CA LYS A 93 -19.94 3.21 -9.30
C LYS A 93 -18.91 3.18 -10.43
N THR A 94 -18.32 4.32 -10.77
CA THR A 94 -17.29 4.40 -11.82
C THR A 94 -16.04 3.61 -11.43
N LEU A 95 -15.61 3.65 -10.18
CA LEU A 95 -14.51 2.80 -9.68
C LEU A 95 -14.85 1.31 -9.76
N THR A 96 -16.10 0.94 -9.50
CA THR A 96 -16.57 -0.44 -9.63
C THR A 96 -16.51 -0.89 -11.10
N LEU A 97 -17.04 -0.09 -12.03
CA LEU A 97 -16.93 -0.36 -13.48
C LEU A 97 -15.47 -0.41 -13.95
N ALA A 98 -14.62 0.49 -13.47
CA ALA A 98 -13.20 0.47 -13.77
C ALA A 98 -12.52 -0.80 -13.24
N SER A 99 -12.95 -1.30 -12.08
CA SER A 99 -12.43 -2.55 -11.52
C SER A 99 -12.77 -3.78 -12.37
N GLU A 100 -13.84 -3.73 -13.17
CA GLU A 100 -14.19 -4.82 -14.10
C GLU A 100 -13.22 -4.94 -15.27
N ARG A 101 -12.42 -3.90 -15.55
CA ARG A 101 -11.33 -3.96 -16.53
C ARG A 101 -10.08 -4.65 -15.99
N LEU A 102 -10.05 -4.97 -14.70
CA LEU A 102 -8.97 -5.71 -14.07
C LEU A 102 -9.34 -7.19 -13.96
N PRO A 103 -8.37 -8.10 -14.10
CA PRO A 103 -8.60 -9.53 -13.89
C PRO A 103 -9.25 -9.77 -12.52
N LYS A 104 -10.38 -10.48 -12.51
CA LYS A 104 -11.12 -10.79 -11.28
C LYS A 104 -10.43 -11.93 -10.54
N PHE A 105 -10.76 -12.07 -9.25
CA PHE A 105 -10.43 -13.30 -8.53
C PHE A 105 -11.48 -14.35 -8.87
N GLU A 106 -10.99 -15.53 -9.20
CA GLU A 106 -11.77 -16.73 -9.43
C GLU A 106 -11.56 -17.66 -8.24
N LYS A 107 -12.63 -18.34 -7.85
CA LYS A 107 -12.58 -19.32 -6.78
C LYS A 107 -12.22 -20.67 -7.42
N GLU A 108 -11.14 -21.25 -6.96
CA GLU A 108 -10.76 -22.63 -7.26
C GLU A 108 -10.74 -23.48 -5.98
N THR A 109 -10.65 -24.79 -6.16
CA THR A 109 -10.63 -25.75 -5.06
C THR A 109 -9.29 -26.49 -5.06
N ALA A 110 -8.48 -26.26 -4.03
CA ALA A 110 -7.32 -27.09 -3.75
C ALA A 110 -7.76 -28.29 -2.91
N SER A 111 -7.17 -29.46 -3.15
CA SER A 111 -7.51 -30.66 -2.38
C SER A 111 -6.27 -31.40 -1.90
N ALA A 112 -6.33 -31.92 -0.68
CA ALA A 112 -5.26 -32.73 -0.10
C ALA A 112 -5.84 -33.83 0.79
N THR A 113 -5.19 -34.98 0.82
CA THR A 113 -5.64 -36.11 1.63
C THR A 113 -4.98 -36.08 3.01
N TYR A 114 -5.79 -36.14 4.07
CA TYR A 114 -5.32 -36.32 5.45
C TYR A 114 -6.02 -37.49 6.11
N LYS A 115 -5.24 -38.43 6.67
CA LYS A 115 -5.76 -39.66 7.33
C LYS A 115 -6.79 -40.42 6.47
N GLY A 116 -6.52 -40.53 5.17
CA GLY A 116 -7.38 -41.24 4.21
C GLY A 116 -8.66 -40.49 3.82
N LYS A 117 -8.84 -39.24 4.26
CA LYS A 117 -9.96 -38.39 3.85
C LYS A 117 -9.47 -37.26 2.96
N LEU A 118 -10.09 -37.08 1.80
CA LEU A 118 -9.88 -35.92 0.95
C LEU A 118 -10.48 -34.68 1.65
N GLN A 119 -9.68 -33.63 1.77
CA GLN A 119 -10.11 -32.33 2.25
C GLN A 119 -9.97 -31.33 1.13
N GLU A 120 -10.98 -30.46 0.99
CA GLU A 120 -11.06 -29.43 -0.03
C GLU A 120 -10.97 -28.05 0.62
N PHE A 121 -10.28 -27.14 -0.06
CA PHE A 121 -9.99 -25.80 0.41
C PHE A 121 -10.28 -24.81 -0.70
N ASP A 122 -11.02 -23.76 -0.34
CA ASP A 122 -11.25 -22.63 -1.22
C ASP A 122 -9.95 -21.84 -1.40
N VAL A 123 -9.49 -21.72 -2.63
CA VAL A 123 -8.41 -20.82 -3.02
C VAL A 123 -8.96 -19.78 -3.98
N TYR A 124 -8.48 -18.55 -3.87
CA TYR A 124 -8.89 -17.47 -4.76
C TYR A 124 -7.70 -17.06 -5.58
N VAL A 125 -7.77 -17.21 -6.90
CA VAL A 125 -6.67 -16.94 -7.81
C VAL A 125 -7.08 -15.90 -8.84
N ARG A 126 -6.12 -15.11 -9.28
CA ARG A 126 -6.26 -14.22 -10.42
C ARG A 126 -5.44 -14.81 -11.56
N PRO A 127 -5.94 -14.83 -12.80
CA PRO A 127 -5.16 -15.23 -13.96
C PRO A 127 -3.86 -14.42 -14.05
N VAL A 128 -2.73 -15.07 -13.75
CA VAL A 128 -1.41 -14.43 -13.75
C VAL A 128 -1.05 -13.96 -15.15
N TRP A 129 -1.48 -14.69 -16.17
CA TRP A 129 -1.26 -14.35 -17.57
C TRP A 129 -1.95 -13.04 -17.96
N GLU A 130 -3.23 -12.84 -17.64
CA GLU A 130 -3.94 -11.58 -17.93
C GLU A 130 -3.30 -10.38 -17.20
N TRP A 131 -2.80 -10.60 -15.98
CA TRP A 131 -2.06 -9.56 -15.27
C TRP A 131 -0.76 -9.17 -15.99
N ILE A 132 -0.04 -10.16 -16.52
CA ILE A 132 1.16 -9.94 -17.33
C ILE A 132 0.82 -9.22 -18.62
N GLU A 133 -0.19 -9.68 -19.36
CA GLU A 133 -0.63 -9.05 -20.61
C GLU A 133 -0.97 -7.58 -20.38
N GLY A 134 -1.67 -7.25 -19.28
CA GLY A 134 -1.94 -5.87 -18.90
C GLY A 134 -0.68 -5.02 -18.68
N MET A 135 0.39 -5.60 -18.13
CA MET A 135 1.68 -4.91 -18.01
C MET A 135 2.39 -4.75 -19.37
N LEU A 136 2.29 -5.76 -20.24
CA LEU A 136 2.94 -5.76 -21.55
C LEU A 136 2.27 -4.82 -22.55
N GLN A 137 0.97 -4.60 -22.40
CA GLN A 137 0.18 -3.69 -23.24
C GLN A 137 0.29 -2.23 -22.80
N ASP A 138 0.83 -1.95 -21.61
CA ASP A 138 1.02 -0.59 -21.10
C ASP A 138 2.26 0.05 -21.76
N PRO A 139 2.08 1.08 -22.61
CA PRO A 139 3.19 1.72 -23.33
C PRO A 139 4.19 2.43 -22.41
N ASP A 140 3.73 2.92 -21.26
CA ASP A 140 4.59 3.59 -20.29
C ASP A 140 5.41 2.58 -19.48
N LEU A 141 4.88 1.37 -19.30
CA LEU A 141 5.57 0.33 -18.53
C LEU A 141 6.52 -0.51 -19.39
N ILE A 142 6.12 -0.86 -20.62
CA ILE A 142 6.88 -1.76 -21.51
C ILE A 142 8.29 -1.25 -21.81
N GLN A 143 8.48 0.07 -21.89
CA GLN A 143 9.79 0.70 -22.12
C GLN A 143 10.81 0.41 -21.01
N HIS A 144 10.34 0.04 -19.82
CA HIS A 144 11.20 -0.25 -18.67
C HIS A 144 11.59 -1.73 -18.56
N PHE A 145 10.96 -2.63 -19.33
CA PHE A 145 11.27 -4.05 -19.28
C PHE A 145 12.70 -4.34 -19.74
N LYS A 146 13.37 -5.22 -19.01
CA LYS A 146 14.67 -5.81 -19.36
C LYS A 146 14.44 -7.23 -19.88
N TRP A 147 14.69 -7.41 -21.16
CA TRP A 147 14.42 -8.67 -21.88
C TRP A 147 15.62 -9.60 -21.95
N ASP A 148 16.82 -9.06 -21.79
CA ASP A 148 18.07 -9.75 -22.02
C ASP A 148 18.87 -9.85 -20.72
N ALA A 149 19.42 -11.05 -20.50
CA ALA A 149 20.40 -11.30 -19.46
C ALA A 149 21.67 -10.49 -19.73
N CYS A 150 22.35 -10.08 -18.68
CA CYS A 150 23.68 -9.49 -18.80
C CYS A 150 24.58 -9.88 -17.64
N HIS A 151 25.90 -9.83 -17.84
CA HIS A 151 26.85 -9.98 -16.75
C HIS A 151 27.47 -8.62 -16.40
N THR A 152 27.35 -8.23 -15.14
CA THR A 152 27.89 -6.98 -14.58
C THR A 152 29.12 -7.25 -13.72
N SER A 153 30.22 -6.55 -14.01
CA SER A 153 31.47 -6.69 -13.27
C SER A 153 32.00 -5.32 -12.85
N LYS A 154 32.72 -5.27 -11.72
CA LYS A 154 33.40 -4.08 -11.21
C LYS A 154 34.90 -4.35 -11.19
N PHE A 155 35.68 -3.40 -11.71
CA PHE A 155 37.14 -3.50 -11.65
C PHE A 155 37.63 -3.27 -10.21
N ASP A 156 38.46 -4.18 -9.73
CA ASP A 156 39.17 -4.11 -8.46
C ASP A 156 40.64 -3.80 -8.73
N ALA A 157 41.06 -2.60 -8.32
CA ALA A 157 42.43 -2.13 -8.51
C ALA A 157 43.44 -2.86 -7.61
N GLN A 158 43.02 -3.47 -6.49
CA GLN A 158 43.93 -4.22 -5.61
C GLN A 158 44.30 -5.56 -6.21
N SER A 159 43.33 -6.27 -6.79
CA SER A 159 43.55 -7.53 -7.49
C SER A 159 43.86 -7.38 -8.98
N ASN A 160 43.79 -6.15 -9.52
CA ASN A 160 43.92 -5.83 -10.94
C ASN A 160 43.01 -6.70 -11.83
N SER A 161 41.76 -6.92 -11.38
CA SER A 161 40.83 -7.86 -12.01
C SER A 161 39.39 -7.35 -12.05
N TRP A 162 38.57 -7.91 -12.93
CA TRP A 162 37.12 -7.64 -12.97
C TRP A 162 36.38 -8.65 -12.10
N VAL A 163 35.66 -8.17 -11.10
CA VAL A 163 34.91 -8.98 -10.16
C VAL A 163 33.42 -8.91 -10.48
N ARG A 164 32.79 -10.08 -10.69
CA ARG A 164 31.37 -10.22 -10.95
C ARG A 164 30.54 -9.75 -9.76
N PHE A 165 29.44 -9.03 -10.01
CA PHE A 165 28.42 -8.73 -9.00
C PHE A 165 27.01 -8.95 -9.56
N TYR A 166 26.04 -9.11 -8.67
CA TYR A 166 24.62 -9.27 -9.00
C TYR A 166 23.84 -8.12 -8.39
N ASP A 167 22.97 -7.50 -9.18
CA ASP A 167 22.20 -6.32 -8.77
C ASP A 167 20.71 -6.52 -9.07
N GLU A 168 20.40 -6.99 -10.27
CA GLU A 168 19.03 -7.27 -10.71
C GLU A 168 18.88 -8.70 -11.25
N PRO A 169 17.66 -9.26 -11.33
CA PRO A 169 17.45 -10.64 -11.78
C PRO A 169 18.08 -10.97 -13.14
N TRP A 170 18.01 -10.06 -14.11
CA TRP A 170 18.64 -10.24 -15.43
C TRP A 170 20.18 -10.23 -15.37
N THR A 171 20.76 -9.85 -14.24
CA THR A 171 22.21 -9.95 -14.03
C THR A 171 22.65 -11.34 -13.56
N GLY A 172 21.72 -12.19 -13.12
CA GLY A 172 22.00 -13.50 -12.53
C GLY A 172 22.26 -14.60 -13.56
N ASP A 173 23.11 -15.57 -13.19
CA ASP A 173 23.47 -16.72 -14.02
C ASP A 173 22.24 -17.55 -14.43
N GLN A 174 21.24 -17.67 -13.55
CA GLN A 174 20.03 -18.41 -13.86
C GLN A 174 19.23 -17.77 -15.02
N PHE A 175 19.16 -16.43 -15.07
CA PHE A 175 18.50 -15.73 -16.17
C PHE A 175 19.27 -15.96 -17.47
N TRP A 176 20.60 -15.89 -17.42
CA TRP A 176 21.49 -16.17 -18.55
C TRP A 176 21.31 -17.59 -19.11
N ASN A 177 21.30 -18.58 -18.22
CA ASN A 177 21.12 -19.98 -18.61
C ASN A 177 19.74 -20.22 -19.23
N ILE A 178 18.67 -19.69 -18.62
CA ILE A 178 17.33 -19.76 -19.20
C ILE A 178 17.31 -19.15 -20.59
N GLN A 179 17.90 -17.97 -20.78
CA GLN A 179 17.95 -17.34 -22.11
C GLN A 179 18.75 -18.16 -23.13
N SER A 180 19.80 -18.85 -22.69
CA SER A 180 20.63 -19.70 -23.55
C SER A 180 19.89 -20.96 -24.02
N ASP A 181 18.96 -21.46 -23.20
CA ASP A 181 18.14 -22.63 -23.51
C ASP A 181 16.91 -22.31 -24.38
N LEU A 182 16.61 -21.02 -24.59
CA LEU A 182 15.45 -20.59 -25.36
C LEU A 182 15.71 -20.61 -26.88
N PRO A 183 14.67 -20.85 -27.70
CA PRO A 183 14.79 -20.77 -29.17
C PRO A 183 15.24 -19.39 -29.66
N PRO A 184 15.83 -19.30 -30.87
CA PRO A 184 16.19 -18.02 -31.47
C PRO A 184 15.01 -17.05 -31.52
N GLY A 185 15.23 -15.83 -31.01
CA GLY A 185 14.21 -14.76 -30.96
C GLY A 185 13.32 -14.78 -29.72
N ALA A 186 13.31 -15.85 -28.92
CA ALA A 186 12.58 -15.88 -27.66
C ALA A 186 13.32 -15.10 -26.55
N LYS A 187 12.55 -14.55 -25.61
CA LYS A 187 13.06 -13.80 -24.46
C LYS A 187 12.49 -14.38 -23.16
N PRO A 188 13.28 -14.50 -22.09
CA PRO A 188 12.78 -14.95 -20.80
C PRO A 188 11.88 -13.89 -20.15
N LEU A 189 10.73 -14.32 -19.66
CA LEU A 189 9.85 -13.54 -18.78
C LEU A 189 9.79 -14.24 -17.42
N LEU A 190 10.38 -13.61 -16.40
CA LEU A 190 10.51 -14.19 -15.08
C LEU A 190 9.54 -13.54 -14.09
N LEU A 191 8.91 -14.38 -13.29
CA LEU A 191 7.98 -13.99 -12.24
C LEU A 191 8.50 -14.47 -10.89
N SER A 192 8.49 -13.58 -9.91
CA SER A 192 8.69 -13.94 -8.52
C SER A 192 7.33 -14.03 -7.85
N LEU A 193 7.00 -15.22 -7.35
CA LEU A 193 5.83 -15.48 -6.52
C LEU A 193 6.29 -15.70 -5.08
N TYR A 194 5.70 -14.97 -4.15
CA TYR A 194 5.92 -15.22 -2.72
C TYR A 194 4.58 -15.25 -2.00
N ALA A 195 4.46 -16.11 -1.00
CA ALA A 195 3.29 -16.19 -0.13
C ALA A 195 3.77 -16.27 1.32
N ASP A 196 3.32 -15.32 2.14
CA ASP A 196 3.62 -15.33 3.57
C ASP A 196 2.40 -14.89 4.37
N LYS A 197 2.31 -15.36 5.62
CA LYS A 197 1.17 -15.10 6.49
C LYS A 197 1.11 -13.62 6.85
N SER A 198 0.09 -12.94 6.33
CA SER A 198 -0.10 -11.51 6.51
C SER A 198 -1.32 -11.22 7.39
N LYS A 199 -1.24 -10.16 8.20
CA LYS A 199 -2.39 -9.60 8.93
C LYS A 199 -3.19 -8.73 7.96
N LEU A 200 -4.48 -9.05 7.78
CA LEU A 200 -5.38 -8.36 6.86
C LEU A 200 -6.21 -7.27 7.54
N SER A 201 -6.35 -7.33 8.87
CA SER A 201 -6.98 -6.29 9.66
C SER A 201 -5.96 -5.59 10.54
N THR A 202 -6.18 -4.30 10.83
CA THR A 202 -5.36 -3.48 11.72
C THR A 202 -5.28 -4.09 13.13
N PHE A 203 -6.35 -4.74 13.58
CA PHE A 203 -6.41 -5.47 14.85
C PHE A 203 -5.86 -6.91 14.77
N GLY A 204 -5.42 -7.37 13.59
CA GLY A 204 -4.78 -8.68 13.40
C GLY A 204 -5.68 -9.90 13.55
N THR A 205 -6.99 -9.69 13.70
CA THR A 205 -8.02 -10.73 13.83
C THR A 205 -8.22 -11.53 12.56
N LYS A 206 -7.98 -10.91 11.39
CA LYS A 206 -8.02 -11.58 10.09
C LYS A 206 -6.60 -11.77 9.58
N LYS A 207 -6.24 -13.01 9.27
CA LYS A 207 -4.97 -13.39 8.67
C LYS A 207 -5.24 -14.08 7.34
N GLY A 208 -4.31 -13.99 6.42
CA GLY A 208 -4.36 -14.71 5.15
C GLY A 208 -2.97 -14.91 4.59
N TYR A 209 -2.86 -15.74 3.57
CA TYR A 209 -1.62 -15.97 2.83
C TYR A 209 -1.79 -15.40 1.42
N PRO A 210 -1.59 -14.09 1.23
CA PRO A 210 -1.60 -13.50 -0.10
C PRO A 210 -0.41 -14.04 -0.89
N VAL A 211 -0.68 -14.55 -2.09
CA VAL A 211 0.34 -14.82 -3.10
C VAL A 211 0.58 -13.51 -3.85
N ILE A 212 1.77 -12.96 -3.68
CA ILE A 212 2.19 -11.73 -4.34
C ILE A 212 3.09 -12.10 -5.52
N ALA A 213 2.70 -11.64 -6.70
CA ALA A 213 3.49 -11.75 -7.91
C ALA A 213 4.23 -10.45 -8.22
N ARG A 214 5.45 -10.60 -8.74
CA ARG A 214 6.30 -9.51 -9.24
C ARG A 214 6.96 -9.92 -10.54
N CYS A 215 6.99 -9.03 -11.51
CA CYS A 215 7.74 -9.24 -12.75
C CYS A 215 9.22 -8.92 -12.51
N ALA A 216 10.09 -9.91 -12.65
CA ALA A 216 11.53 -9.76 -12.43
C ALA A 216 12.25 -9.02 -13.58
N ASN A 217 11.59 -8.89 -14.73
CA ASN A 217 12.06 -8.09 -15.87
C ASN A 217 11.88 -6.58 -15.65
N LEU A 218 11.22 -6.16 -14.57
CA LEU A 218 11.13 -4.75 -14.21
C LEU A 218 12.18 -4.40 -13.15
N PRO A 219 12.78 -3.19 -13.23
CA PRO A 219 13.67 -2.66 -12.22
C PRO A 219 13.07 -2.63 -10.82
N VAL A 220 13.92 -2.75 -9.81
CA VAL A 220 13.54 -2.85 -8.39
C VAL A 220 12.67 -1.69 -7.92
N GLU A 221 12.92 -0.47 -8.39
CA GLU A 221 12.16 0.73 -8.05
C GLU A 221 10.72 0.72 -8.59
N ILE A 222 10.51 0.11 -9.75
CA ILE A 222 9.17 -0.07 -10.34
C ILE A 222 8.49 -1.28 -9.69
N ARG A 223 9.21 -2.40 -9.62
CA ARG A 223 8.75 -3.69 -9.07
C ARG A 223 8.31 -3.61 -7.61
N ASN A 224 8.98 -2.76 -6.81
CA ASN A 224 8.62 -2.49 -5.41
C ASN A 224 7.76 -1.22 -5.24
N GLY A 225 7.37 -0.57 -6.33
CA GLY A 225 6.52 0.62 -6.34
C GLY A 225 5.04 0.30 -6.08
N LYS A 226 4.22 1.36 -6.12
CA LYS A 226 2.75 1.28 -5.93
C LYS A 226 1.96 1.37 -7.25
N GLY A 227 2.66 1.48 -8.38
CA GLY A 227 2.07 1.61 -9.72
C GLY A 227 1.74 0.25 -10.34
N LEU A 228 1.38 0.26 -11.63
CA LEU A 228 0.99 -0.94 -12.39
C LEU A 228 2.11 -1.99 -12.49
N GLY A 229 3.37 -1.55 -12.54
CA GLY A 229 4.53 -2.44 -12.51
C GLY A 229 4.93 -2.95 -11.12
N GLY A 230 4.24 -2.51 -10.07
CA GLY A 230 4.48 -2.95 -8.70
C GLY A 230 3.95 -4.37 -8.43
N GLY A 231 4.39 -4.96 -7.32
CA GLY A 231 3.92 -6.28 -6.89
C GLY A 231 2.40 -6.32 -6.66
N ARG A 232 1.75 -7.39 -7.12
CA ARG A 232 0.29 -7.54 -7.08
C ARG A 232 -0.12 -8.84 -6.41
N VAL A 233 -1.20 -8.80 -5.62
CA VAL A 233 -1.85 -10.02 -5.12
C VAL A 233 -2.47 -10.74 -6.31
N VAL A 234 -2.03 -11.98 -6.54
CA VAL A 234 -2.55 -12.88 -7.57
C VAL A 234 -3.22 -14.12 -6.99
N GLY A 235 -3.14 -14.31 -5.67
CA GLY A 235 -3.76 -15.45 -5.04
C GLY A 235 -3.99 -15.26 -3.55
N TRP A 236 -4.88 -16.06 -3.00
CA TRP A 236 -5.12 -16.22 -1.58
C TRP A 236 -5.09 -17.72 -1.27
N LEU A 237 -4.03 -18.16 -0.61
CA LEU A 237 -3.93 -19.54 -0.12
C LEU A 237 -4.84 -19.72 1.11
N PRO A 238 -5.33 -20.94 1.35
CA PRO A 238 -6.29 -21.19 2.40
C PRO A 238 -5.61 -21.08 3.77
N VAL A 239 -6.37 -20.63 4.77
CA VAL A 239 -5.91 -20.64 6.15
C VAL A 239 -6.47 -21.90 6.81
N ILE A 240 -5.63 -22.92 6.95
CA ILE A 240 -6.00 -24.14 7.66
C ILE A 240 -5.92 -23.86 9.15
N GLU A 241 -7.07 -23.91 9.81
CA GLU A 241 -7.15 -23.78 11.26
C GLU A 241 -6.49 -24.99 11.94
N GLU A 242 -5.87 -24.73 13.08
CA GLU A 242 -5.27 -25.79 13.88
C GLU A 242 -6.28 -26.28 14.91
N ASP A 243 -6.76 -27.51 14.72
CA ASP A 243 -7.53 -28.20 15.75
C ASP A 243 -6.62 -28.46 16.96
N GLY A 244 -7.12 -28.21 18.17
CA GLY A 244 -6.40 -28.50 19.41
C GLY A 244 -5.99 -29.97 19.51
N ALA A 245 -6.76 -30.88 18.91
CA ALA A 245 -6.42 -32.30 18.84
C ALA A 245 -5.20 -32.59 17.94
N GLU A 246 -4.89 -31.73 16.98
CA GLU A 246 -3.82 -31.91 15.99
C GLU A 246 -2.59 -31.01 16.23
N SER A 247 -2.64 -30.18 17.27
CA SER A 247 -1.56 -29.27 17.65
C SER A 247 -0.27 -30.02 17.94
N GLY A 248 0.84 -29.54 17.36
CA GLY A 248 2.19 -30.10 17.54
C GLY A 248 2.46 -31.41 16.78
N LYS A 249 1.48 -31.99 16.08
CA LYS A 249 1.70 -33.22 15.30
C LYS A 249 2.40 -32.92 13.97
N THR A 250 3.57 -33.51 13.76
CA THR A 250 4.36 -33.36 12.53
C THR A 250 3.56 -33.71 11.27
N ASN A 251 2.74 -34.76 11.31
CA ASN A 251 1.91 -35.17 10.17
C ASN A 251 0.88 -34.10 9.78
N TYR A 252 0.32 -33.39 10.77
CA TYR A 252 -0.62 -32.31 10.50
C TYR A 252 0.10 -31.06 9.98
N VAL A 253 1.29 -30.76 10.49
CA VAL A 253 2.14 -29.68 9.95
C VAL A 253 2.52 -29.96 8.50
N ASN A 254 2.90 -31.19 8.16
CA ASN A 254 3.22 -31.59 6.79
C ASN A 254 1.99 -31.52 5.89
N PHE A 255 0.83 -31.96 6.37
CA PHE A 255 -0.44 -31.82 5.65
C PHE A 255 -0.72 -30.34 5.30
N LYS A 256 -0.58 -29.42 6.27
CA LYS A 256 -0.75 -27.98 6.04
C LYS A 256 0.25 -27.37 5.06
N ARG A 257 1.38 -28.04 4.77
CA ARG A 257 2.38 -27.60 3.78
C ARG A 257 2.11 -28.13 2.37
N VAL A 258 1.34 -29.22 2.27
CA VAL A 258 0.93 -29.80 0.99
C VAL A 258 -0.20 -29.01 0.37
N VAL A 259 -1.11 -28.52 1.20
CA VAL A 259 -2.15 -27.54 0.82
C VAL A 259 -1.52 -26.18 0.57
#